data_AF-A0A534ZQL9-F1
#
_entry.id   AF-A0A534ZQL9-F1
#
_cell.length_a   1.000
_cell.length_b   1.000
_cell.length_c   1.000
_cell.angle_alpha   90.00
_cell.angle_beta   90.00
_cell.angle_gamma   90.00
#
_symmetry.space_group_name_H-M   'P 1'
#
loop_
_entity.id
_entity.type
_entity.pdbx_description
1 polymer ?
#
loop_
_entity_poly.entity_id
_entity_poly.type
_entity_poly.pdbx_seq_one_letter_code
_entity_poly.pdbx_strand_id
1 'polypeptide(L)' 'MLKAGDPAPEFTATSCDGRRISLADFRGKKVLLWFFPKADTPG' A
#
# COMPACT_ATOMS: atom_id res chain seq x y z
N MET A 1 2.21 14.06 -8.29
CA MET A 1 1.67 14.32 -6.94
C MET A 1 0.21 13.86 -6.97
N LEU A 2 -0.20 12.97 -6.07
CA LEU A 2 -1.58 12.48 -6.00
C LEU A 2 -2.47 13.49 -5.28
N LYS A 3 -3.73 13.58 -5.71
CA LYS A 3 -4.76 14.44 -5.13
C LYS A 3 -5.99 13.62 -4.77
N ALA A 4 -6.85 14.18 -3.93
CA ALA A 4 -8.12 13.55 -3.60
C ALA A 4 -8.98 13.40 -4.87
N GLY A 5 -9.56 12.20 -5.06
CA GLY A 5 -10.33 11.84 -6.24
C GLY A 5 -9.52 11.17 -7.35
N ASP A 6 -8.18 11.24 -7.32
CA ASP A 6 -7.35 10.49 -8.26
C ASP A 6 -7.52 8.98 -8.01
N PRO A 7 -7.61 8.16 -9.08
CA PRO A 7 -7.49 6.73 -8.94
C PRO A 7 -6.15 6.37 -8.27
N ALA A 8 -6.19 5.48 -7.28
CA ALA A 8 -4.97 4.95 -6.67
C ALA A 8 -4.11 4.28 -7.76
N PRO A 9 -2.81 4.63 -7.87
CA PRO A 9 -1.92 4.00 -8.85
C PRO A 9 -1.77 2.51 -8.59
N GLU A 10 -1.68 1.73 -9.67
CA GLU A 10 -1.33 0.33 -9.55
C GLU A 10 0.07 0.19 -8.97
N PHE A 11 0.22 -0.74 -8.03
CA PHE A 11 1.51 -1.13 -7.48
C PHE A 11 1.56 -2.63 -7.27
N THR A 12 2.78 -3.13 -7.21
CA THR A 12 3.07 -4.44 -6.64
C THR A 12 4.29 -4.31 -5.75
N ALA A 13 4.21 -4.88 -4.56
CA ALA A 13 5.30 -4.89 -3.61
C ALA A 13 5.52 -6.31 -3.08
N THR A 14 6.72 -6.56 -2.58
CA THR A 14 7.04 -7.76 -1.81
C THR A 14 6.84 -7.43 -0.33
N SER A 15 6.01 -8.19 0.37
CA SER A 15 5.81 -8.07 1.82
C SER A 15 6.99 -8.65 2.60
N CYS A 16 7.02 -8.41 3.91
CA CYS A 16 8.08 -8.89 4.81
C CYS A 16 8.21 -10.42 4.86
N ASP A 17 7.15 -11.16 4.53
CA ASP A 17 7.14 -12.62 4.43
C ASP A 17 7.45 -13.13 3.00
N GLY A 18 7.86 -12.24 2.08
CA GLY A 18 8.24 -12.59 0.71
C GLY A 18 7.08 -12.74 -0.27
N ARG A 19 5.83 -12.55 0.16
CA ARG A 19 4.67 -12.63 -0.74
C ARG A 19 4.60 -11.39 -1.63
N ARG A 20 4.17 -11.59 -2.88
CA ARG A 20 3.81 -10.46 -3.75
C ARG A 20 2.40 -10.01 -3.42
N ILE A 21 2.23 -8.71 -3.22
CA ILE A 21 0.94 -8.06 -2.98
C ILE A 21 0.75 -6.96 -4.02
N SER A 22 -0.37 -7.00 -4.72
CA SER A 22 -0.77 -6.00 -5.71
C SER A 22 -2.04 -5.27 -5.28
N LEU A 23 -2.22 -4.01 -5.69
CA LEU A 23 -3.47 -3.28 -5.42
C LEU A 23 -4.70 -4.01 -6.02
N ALA A 24 -4.50 -4.65 -7.18
CA ALA A 24 -5.52 -5.45 -7.84
C ALA A 24 -6.07 -6.63 -7.00
N ASP A 25 -5.31 -7.13 -6.03
CA ASP A 25 -5.76 -8.24 -5.17
C ASP A 25 -6.91 -7.83 -4.23
N PHE A 26 -7.13 -6.52 -4.06
CA PHE A 26 -8.13 -5.95 -3.14
C PHE A 26 -9.33 -5.31 -3.85
N ARG A 27 -9.55 -5.58 -5.15
CA ARG A 27 -10.70 -5.04 -5.88
C ARG A 27 -12.02 -5.36 -5.19
N GLY A 28 -12.92 -4.37 -5.16
CA GLY A 28 -14.22 -4.46 -4.48
C GLY A 28 -14.17 -4.25 -2.97
N LYS A 29 -13.00 -4.02 -2.37
CA LYS A 29 -12.83 -3.71 -0.94
C LYS A 29 -12.44 -2.24 -0.74
N LYS A 30 -12.80 -1.68 0.41
CA LYS A 30 -12.21 -0.42 0.88
C LYS A 30 -10.86 -0.72 1.52
N VAL A 31 -9.81 -0.01 1.09
CA VAL A 31 -8.43 -0.24 1.51
C VAL A 31 -7.83 1.07 2.01
N LEU A 32 -7.08 1.01 3.11
CA LEU A 32 -6.28 2.10 3.64
C LEU A 32 -4.80 1.70 3.50
N LEU A 33 -4.03 2.50 2.76
CA LEU A 33 -2.58 2.34 2.64
C LEU A 33 -1.89 3.42 3.48
N TRP A 34 -1.11 3.00 4.46
CA TRP A 34 -0.40 3.87 5.40
C TRP A 34 1.11 3.66 5.24
N PHE A 35 1.88 4.76 5.24
CA PHE A 35 3.35 4.73 5.27
C PHE A 35 3.89 5.25 6.60
N PHE A 36 4.94 4.63 7.12
CA PHE A 36 5.68 5.11 8.28
C PHE A 36 7.18 5.25 7.93
N PRO A 37 7.93 6.15 8.58
CA PRO A 37 9.28 6.51 8.13
C PRO A 37 10.31 5.37 8.24
N LYS A 38 10.24 4.61 9.33
CA LYS A 38 11.20 3.55 9.63
C LYS A 38 10.56 2.47 10.51
N ALA A 39 10.89 1.21 10.23
CA ALA A 39 10.49 0.08 11.07
C ALA A 39 11.32 0.04 12.36
N ASP A 40 10.77 -0.56 13.41
CA ASP A 40 11.47 -0.84 14.68
C ASP A 40 12.06 0.40 15.36
N THR A 41 11.40 1.54 15.25
CA THR A 41 11.74 2.75 16.00
C THR A 41 10.65 3.10 17.01
N PRO A 42 11.01 3.58 18.23
CA PRO A 42 10.03 3.92 19.28
C PRO A 42 9.00 5.00 18.88
N GLY A 43 9.34 5.85 17.91
CA GLY A 43 8.63 7.09 17.62
C GLY A 43 9.38 8.29 18.16
#